data_AF-A0A2G2JBK8-F1
#
_entry.id   AF-A0A2G2JBK8-F1
#
_cell.length_a   1.000
_cell.length_b   1.000
_cell.length_c   1.000
_cell.angle_alpha   90.00
_cell.angle_beta   90.00
_cell.angle_gamma   90.00
#
_symmetry.space_group_name_H-M   'P 1'
#
loop_
_entity.id
_entity.type
_entity.pdbx_description
1 polymer ?
#
loop_
_entity_poly.entity_id
_entity_poly.type
_entity_poly.pdbx_seq_one_letter_code
_entity_poly.pdbx_strand_id
1 'polypeptide(L)'
;MRGVAKTANMRLANVQYYFPTKKDLINALIEHVITSYNERYESLDLDEMSNPKSAFEKLIDMNLSDAFNQKTRHFFIQFWPLLSEADNYSGEFLANLYNHQIATFRAYILKLCPEISPNESLIRAKAIVSLIDGSMVVRLNSDEEIAHQPNIQNIMKSYILTLAMSQSDSTM
;
A
#
# COMPACT_ATOMS: atom_id res chain seq x y z
N MET A 1 -0.46 -25.36 -1.47
CA MET A 1 0.74 -25.98 -2.09
C MET A 1 0.44 -26.76 -3.38
N ARG A 2 -0.38 -27.82 -3.37
CA ARG A 2 -0.67 -28.60 -4.61
C ARG A 2 -1.24 -27.75 -5.76
N GLY A 3 -2.18 -26.85 -5.47
CA GLY A 3 -2.73 -25.92 -6.46
C GLY A 3 -1.65 -25.02 -7.07
N VAL A 4 -0.81 -24.41 -6.24
CA VAL A 4 0.33 -23.57 -6.68
C VAL A 4 1.28 -24.36 -7.58
N ALA A 5 1.69 -25.56 -7.17
CA ALA A 5 2.57 -26.42 -7.96
C ALA A 5 1.96 -26.75 -9.33
N LYS A 6 0.67 -27.09 -9.38
CA LYS A 6 -0.05 -27.34 -10.63
C LYS A 6 -0.07 -26.11 -11.54
N THR A 7 -0.44 -24.94 -11.01
CA THR A 7 -0.53 -23.69 -11.80
C THR A 7 0.84 -23.24 -12.29
N ALA A 8 1.88 -23.37 -11.48
CA ALA A 8 3.25 -23.02 -11.85
C ALA A 8 3.95 -24.07 -12.73
N ASN A 9 3.28 -25.18 -13.08
CA ASN A 9 3.86 -26.32 -13.78
C ASN A 9 5.13 -26.87 -13.10
N MET A 10 5.12 -26.92 -11.76
CA MET A 10 6.22 -27.40 -10.93
C MET A 10 5.85 -28.70 -10.23
N ARG A 11 6.84 -29.55 -9.95
CA ARG A 11 6.67 -30.68 -9.03
C ARG A 11 6.37 -30.13 -7.63
N LEU A 12 5.41 -30.74 -6.93
CA LEU A 12 5.07 -30.35 -5.55
C LEU A 12 6.30 -30.33 -4.65
N ALA A 13 7.18 -31.32 -4.78
CA ALA A 13 8.43 -31.41 -4.01
C ALA A 13 9.34 -30.19 -4.23
N ASN A 14 9.41 -29.63 -5.44
CA ASN A 14 10.21 -28.44 -5.72
C ASN A 14 9.62 -27.21 -5.01
N VAL A 15 8.29 -27.05 -5.03
CA VAL A 15 7.65 -25.93 -4.32
C VAL A 15 7.86 -26.06 -2.81
N GLN A 16 7.73 -27.28 -2.27
CA GLN A 16 7.95 -27.53 -0.84
C GLN A 16 9.42 -27.43 -0.42
N TYR A 17 10.36 -27.63 -1.34
CA TYR A 17 11.78 -27.42 -1.08
C TYR A 17 12.09 -25.95 -0.78
N TYR A 18 11.51 -25.02 -1.54
CA TYR A 18 11.68 -23.57 -1.30
C TYR A 18 10.74 -23.03 -0.23
N PHE A 19 9.53 -23.57 -0.14
CA PHE A 19 8.48 -23.12 0.78
C PHE A 19 7.93 -24.31 1.56
N PRO A 20 8.58 -24.73 2.66
CA PRO A 20 8.20 -25.92 3.41
C PRO A 20 6.74 -25.93 3.85
N THR A 21 6.20 -24.77 4.24
CA THR A 21 4.82 -24.59 4.67
C THR A 21 4.04 -23.57 3.82
N LYS A 22 2.71 -23.55 3.95
CA LYS A 22 1.86 -22.47 3.37
C LYS A 22 2.25 -21.11 3.95
N LYS A 23 2.66 -21.06 5.24
CA LYS A 23 3.10 -19.84 5.91
C LYS A 23 4.37 -19.27 5.25
N ASP A 24 5.34 -20.13 4.94
CA ASP A 24 6.59 -19.72 4.27
C ASP A 24 6.34 -19.16 2.87
N LEU A 25 5.44 -19.80 2.10
CA LEU A 25 5.05 -19.28 0.78
C LEU A 25 4.35 -17.91 0.89
N ILE A 26 3.52 -17.72 1.92
CA ILE A 26 2.81 -16.45 2.13
C ILE A 26 3.78 -15.35 2.55
N ASN A 27 4.75 -15.65 3.41
CA ASN A 27 5.83 -14.72 3.76
C ASN A 27 6.60 -14.28 2.51
N ALA A 28 7.02 -15.23 1.67
CA ALA A 28 7.71 -14.92 0.43
C ALA A 28 6.85 -14.08 -0.54
N LEU A 29 5.54 -14.32 -0.56
CA LEU A 29 4.60 -13.50 -1.34
C LEU A 29 4.49 -12.07 -0.79
N ILE A 30 4.41 -11.89 0.54
CA ILE A 30 4.41 -10.57 1.19
C ILE A 30 5.71 -9.83 0.86
N GLU A 31 6.86 -10.48 1.02
CA GLU A 31 8.18 -9.92 0.68
C GLU A 31 8.26 -9.51 -0.80
N HIS A 32 7.73 -10.33 -1.69
CA HIS A 32 7.67 -10.01 -3.12
C HIS A 32 6.81 -8.77 -3.39
N VAL A 33 5.64 -8.66 -2.76
CA VAL A 33 4.78 -7.47 -2.89
C VAL A 33 5.47 -6.21 -2.36
N ILE A 34 6.06 -6.29 -1.15
CA ILE A 34 6.81 -5.18 -0.56
C ILE A 34 7.95 -4.73 -1.47
N THR A 35 8.73 -5.69 -1.99
CA THR A 35 9.85 -5.42 -2.89
C THR A 35 9.39 -4.74 -4.17
N SER A 36 8.27 -5.20 -4.76
CA SER A 36 7.72 -4.58 -5.97
C SER A 36 7.30 -3.12 -5.74
N TYR A 37 6.73 -2.79 -4.58
CA TYR A 37 6.42 -1.39 -4.25
C TYR A 37 7.69 -0.56 -4.00
N ASN A 38 8.71 -1.13 -3.38
CA ASN A 38 10.01 -0.46 -3.21
C ASN A 38 10.64 -0.09 -4.54
N GLU A 39 10.75 -1.03 -5.47
CA GLU A 39 11.30 -0.79 -6.80
C GLU A 39 10.52 0.32 -7.52
N ARG A 40 9.18 0.33 -7.37
CA ARG A 40 8.35 1.41 -7.93
C ARG A 40 8.62 2.74 -7.24
N TYR A 41 8.76 2.80 -5.92
CA TYR A 41 9.10 4.04 -5.21
C TYR A 41 10.49 4.57 -5.59
N GLU A 42 11.47 3.69 -5.70
CA GLU A 42 12.83 4.01 -6.15
C GLU A 42 12.79 4.59 -7.58
N SER A 43 12.04 3.97 -8.49
CA SER A 43 11.91 4.44 -9.89
C SER A 43 11.26 5.83 -10.05
N LEU A 44 10.67 6.38 -8.98
CA LEU A 44 10.12 7.73 -9.01
C LEU A 44 11.16 8.82 -8.73
N ASP A 45 12.39 8.46 -8.33
CA ASP A 45 13.49 9.37 -7.99
C ASP A 45 13.06 10.49 -7.03
N LEU A 46 12.17 10.15 -6.09
CA LEU A 46 11.51 11.12 -5.21
C LEU A 46 12.49 11.88 -4.32
N ASP A 47 13.59 11.23 -3.94
CA ASP A 47 14.63 11.81 -3.10
C ASP A 47 15.55 12.78 -3.86
N GLU A 48 15.56 12.71 -5.20
CA GLU A 48 16.27 13.65 -6.07
C GLU A 48 15.47 14.93 -6.32
N MET A 49 14.17 14.93 -5.98
CA MET A 49 13.29 16.07 -6.18
C MET A 49 13.58 17.17 -5.14
N SER A 50 13.84 18.39 -5.62
CA SER A 50 14.18 19.54 -4.77
C SER A 50 13.00 20.07 -3.94
N ASN A 51 11.76 19.77 -4.33
CA ASN A 51 10.55 20.20 -3.63
C ASN A 51 9.89 19.01 -2.92
N PRO A 52 9.92 18.95 -1.57
CA PRO A 52 9.30 17.88 -0.78
C PRO A 52 7.81 17.68 -1.07
N LYS A 53 7.08 18.78 -1.35
CA LYS A 53 5.66 18.71 -1.70
C LYS A 53 5.46 17.99 -3.03
N SER A 54 6.25 18.32 -4.05
CA SER A 54 6.15 17.67 -5.36
C SER A 54 6.53 16.18 -5.29
N ALA A 55 7.54 15.82 -4.47
CA ALA A 55 7.87 14.43 -4.20
C ALA A 55 6.69 13.68 -3.56
N PHE A 56 6.07 14.29 -2.54
CA PHE A 56 4.92 13.69 -1.88
C PHE A 56 3.70 13.58 -2.80
N GLU A 57 3.43 14.59 -3.63
CA GLU A 57 2.38 14.54 -4.65
C GLU A 57 2.58 13.38 -5.63
N LYS A 58 3.82 13.13 -6.08
CA LYS A 58 4.15 12.02 -6.98
C LYS A 58 4.00 10.65 -6.30
N LEU A 59 4.34 10.56 -5.01
CA LEU A 59 4.05 9.37 -4.19
C LEU A 59 2.54 9.09 -4.09
N ILE A 60 1.74 10.12 -3.83
CA ILE A 60 0.28 10.01 -3.76
C ILE A 60 -0.30 9.57 -5.10
N ASP A 61 0.12 10.20 -6.20
CA ASP A 61 -0.36 9.90 -7.55
C ASP A 61 -0.10 8.43 -7.91
N MET A 62 1.09 7.92 -7.61
CA MET A 62 1.41 6.51 -7.86
C MET A 62 0.51 5.56 -7.08
N ASN A 63 0.31 5.79 -5.78
CA ASN A 63 -0.49 4.91 -4.94
C ASN A 63 -1.99 5.01 -5.27
N LEU A 64 -2.52 6.21 -5.55
CA LEU A 64 -3.92 6.38 -5.97
C LEU A 64 -4.17 5.76 -7.34
N SER A 65 -3.27 5.97 -8.31
CA SER A 65 -3.38 5.34 -9.64
C SER A 65 -3.44 3.82 -9.52
N ASP A 66 -2.61 3.25 -8.65
CA ASP A 66 -2.55 1.81 -8.43
C ASP A 66 -3.76 1.27 -7.66
N ALA A 67 -4.19 1.92 -6.59
CA ALA A 67 -5.42 1.57 -5.88
C ALA A 67 -6.66 1.62 -6.80
N PHE A 68 -6.61 2.48 -7.83
CA PHE A 68 -7.66 2.58 -8.82
C PHE A 68 -7.55 1.54 -9.93
N ASN A 69 -6.39 0.91 -10.11
CA ASN A 69 -6.17 -0.13 -11.10
C ASN A 69 -7.00 -1.38 -10.77
N GLN A 70 -7.74 -1.88 -11.76
CA GLN A 70 -8.58 -3.06 -11.59
C GLN A 70 -7.80 -4.32 -11.18
N LYS A 71 -6.62 -4.55 -11.74
CA LYS A 71 -5.82 -5.74 -11.42
C LYS A 71 -5.31 -5.67 -9.99
N THR A 72 -4.80 -4.52 -9.57
CA THR A 72 -4.33 -4.27 -8.20
C THR A 72 -5.46 -4.47 -7.21
N ARG A 73 -6.62 -3.84 -7.44
CA ARG A 73 -7.81 -4.04 -6.59
C ARG A 73 -8.22 -5.51 -6.50
N HIS A 74 -8.33 -6.21 -7.62
CA HIS A 74 -8.71 -7.63 -7.63
C HIS A 74 -7.71 -8.50 -6.87
N PHE A 75 -6.42 -8.17 -6.95
CA PHE A 75 -5.39 -8.84 -6.18
C PHE A 75 -5.60 -8.63 -4.68
N PHE A 76 -5.69 -7.37 -4.21
CA PHE A 76 -5.79 -7.06 -2.77
C PHE A 76 -7.08 -7.56 -2.11
N ILE A 77 -8.22 -7.51 -2.82
CA ILE A 77 -9.50 -8.06 -2.31
C ILE A 77 -9.39 -9.56 -2.01
N GLN A 78 -8.56 -10.31 -2.75
CA GLN A 78 -8.30 -11.73 -2.50
C GLN A 78 -7.12 -11.95 -1.54
N PHE A 79 -6.15 -11.03 -1.55
CA PHE A 79 -4.95 -11.14 -0.76
C PHE A 79 -5.20 -10.90 0.72
N TRP A 80 -5.96 -9.88 1.11
CA TRP A 80 -6.21 -9.61 2.53
C TRP A 80 -6.88 -10.78 3.27
N PRO A 81 -7.96 -11.41 2.75
CA PRO A 81 -8.54 -12.59 3.40
C PRO A 81 -7.57 -13.77 3.46
N LEU A 82 -6.74 -13.97 2.43
CA LEU A 82 -5.72 -15.03 2.42
C LEU A 82 -4.71 -14.83 3.55
N LEU A 83 -4.26 -13.59 3.78
CA LEU A 83 -3.34 -13.26 4.86
C LEU A 83 -3.97 -13.50 6.23
N SER A 84 -5.19 -12.98 6.44
CA SER A 84 -5.92 -13.17 7.70
C SER A 84 -6.19 -14.63 8.02
N GLU A 85 -6.56 -15.45 7.03
CA GLU A 85 -6.75 -16.89 7.26
C GLU A 85 -5.42 -17.57 7.64
N ALA A 86 -4.31 -17.16 7.02
CA ALA A 86 -3.02 -17.80 7.21
C ALA A 86 -2.35 -17.50 8.55
N ASP A 87 -2.68 -16.36 9.17
CA ASP A 87 -2.20 -15.97 10.50
C ASP A 87 -3.24 -16.18 11.61
N ASN A 88 -4.30 -16.94 11.33
CA ASN A 88 -5.44 -17.18 12.22
C ASN A 88 -6.10 -15.89 12.75
N TYR A 89 -6.21 -14.88 11.88
CA TYR A 89 -6.80 -13.57 12.15
C TYR A 89 -6.06 -12.78 13.23
N SER A 90 -4.78 -13.09 13.46
CA SER A 90 -3.94 -12.30 14.37
C SER A 90 -3.59 -10.92 13.78
N GLY A 91 -3.61 -10.80 12.45
CA GLY A 91 -3.25 -9.58 11.73
C GLY A 91 -1.75 -9.35 11.60
N GLU A 92 -0.91 -10.31 12.03
CA GLU A 92 0.56 -10.28 11.91
C GLU A 92 0.99 -10.01 10.45
N PHE A 93 0.35 -10.69 9.49
CA PHE A 93 0.73 -10.59 8.08
C PHE A 93 0.28 -9.29 7.42
N LEU A 94 -0.92 -8.83 7.75
CA LEU A 94 -1.38 -7.51 7.30
C LEU A 94 -0.52 -6.40 7.90
N ALA A 95 -0.16 -6.52 9.19
CA ALA A 95 0.72 -5.55 9.83
C ALA A 95 2.09 -5.51 9.15
N ASN A 96 2.70 -6.67 8.85
CA ASN A 96 3.97 -6.73 8.14
C ASN A 96 3.91 -6.02 6.78
N LEU A 97 2.89 -6.32 5.97
CA LEU A 97 2.66 -5.70 4.67
C LEU A 97 2.51 -4.17 4.77
N TYR A 98 1.67 -3.69 5.67
CA TYR A 98 1.34 -2.27 5.75
C TYR A 98 2.36 -1.42 6.50
N ASN A 99 3.12 -2.00 7.44
CA ASN A 99 4.19 -1.27 8.14
C ASN A 99 5.16 -0.63 7.14
N HIS A 100 5.42 -1.29 6.02
CA HIS A 100 6.30 -0.79 4.97
C HIS A 100 5.74 0.45 4.26
N GLN A 101 4.50 0.39 3.79
CA GLN A 101 3.84 1.52 3.12
C GLN A 101 3.66 2.70 4.09
N ILE A 102 3.24 2.42 5.33
CA ILE A 102 3.09 3.45 6.38
C ILE A 102 4.44 4.11 6.68
N ALA A 103 5.52 3.33 6.79
CA ALA A 103 6.87 3.88 7.02
C ALA A 103 7.31 4.79 5.85
N THR A 104 7.01 4.40 4.61
CA THR A 104 7.28 5.21 3.42
C THR A 104 6.55 6.54 3.50
N PHE A 105 5.23 6.53 3.68
CA PHE A 105 4.43 7.76 3.81
C PHE A 105 4.90 8.63 4.97
N ARG A 106 5.20 8.03 6.12
CA ARG A 106 5.74 8.74 7.29
C ARG A 106 7.04 9.48 6.97
N ALA A 107 7.96 8.85 6.24
CA ALA A 107 9.24 9.47 5.87
C ALA A 107 9.03 10.72 5.00
N TYR A 108 8.14 10.65 4.00
CA TYR A 108 7.85 11.81 3.15
C TYR A 108 7.04 12.89 3.87
N ILE A 109 6.14 12.52 4.79
CA ILE A 109 5.43 13.49 5.63
C ILE A 109 6.43 14.26 6.50
N LEU A 110 7.44 13.60 7.09
CA LEU A 110 8.48 14.29 7.86
C LEU A 110 9.39 15.18 7.01
N LYS A 111 9.60 14.85 5.72
CA LYS A 111 10.28 15.75 4.78
C LYS A 111 9.42 16.98 4.45
N LEU A 112 8.10 16.79 4.37
CA LEU A 112 7.13 17.85 4.06
C LEU A 112 6.89 18.80 5.24
N CYS A 113 6.80 18.25 6.45
CA CYS A 113 6.52 18.96 7.70
C CYS A 113 7.56 18.56 8.77
N PRO A 114 8.79 19.08 8.72
CA PRO A 114 9.88 18.67 9.62
C PRO A 114 9.62 18.97 11.10
N GLU A 115 8.70 19.88 11.40
CA GLU A 115 8.35 20.34 12.74
C GLU A 115 7.42 19.39 13.52
N ILE A 116 6.75 18.44 12.85
CA ILE A 116 5.80 17.54 13.52
C ILE A 116 6.51 16.41 14.25
N SER A 117 5.87 15.89 15.30
CA SER A 117 6.45 14.78 16.06
C SER A 117 6.48 13.46 15.27
N PRO A 118 7.40 12.52 15.59
CA PRO A 118 7.39 11.17 15.05
C PRO A 118 6.04 10.45 15.20
N ASN A 119 5.32 10.65 16.30
CA ASN A 119 4.02 10.03 16.54
C ASN A 119 2.93 10.64 15.63
N GLU A 120 2.93 11.96 15.48
CA GLU A 120 1.99 12.66 14.60
C GLU A 120 2.17 12.23 13.14
N SER A 121 3.42 12.14 12.67
CA SER A 121 3.73 11.63 11.32
C SER A 121 3.20 10.21 11.08
N LEU A 122 3.22 9.35 12.12
CA LEU A 122 2.69 7.99 12.06
C LEU A 122 1.16 7.97 11.98
N ILE A 123 0.47 8.80 12.77
CA ILE A 123 -0.99 8.91 12.75
C ILE A 123 -1.46 9.38 11.37
N ARG A 124 -0.83 10.43 10.83
CA ARG A 124 -1.14 10.94 9.48
C ARG A 124 -0.88 9.91 8.41
N ALA A 125 0.26 9.23 8.44
CA ALA A 125 0.59 8.17 7.49
C ALA A 125 -0.48 7.06 7.50
N LYS A 126 -0.89 6.58 8.69
CA LYS A 126 -1.95 5.57 8.82
C LYS A 126 -3.29 6.05 8.25
N ALA A 127 -3.70 7.29 8.55
CA ALA A 127 -4.94 7.86 8.04
C ALA A 127 -4.92 7.98 6.51
N ILE A 128 -3.79 8.42 5.94
CA ILE A 128 -3.61 8.58 4.49
C ILE A 128 -3.62 7.23 3.79
N VAL A 129 -2.86 6.25 4.28
CA VAL A 129 -2.86 4.88 3.73
C VAL A 129 -4.27 4.28 3.79
N SER A 130 -4.99 4.47 4.90
CA SER A 130 -6.39 4.01 5.02
C SER A 130 -7.32 4.64 3.99
N LEU A 131 -7.14 5.93 3.67
CA LEU A 131 -7.93 6.63 2.65
C LEU A 131 -7.64 6.08 1.24
N ILE A 132 -6.36 5.81 0.94
CA ILE A 132 -5.93 5.25 -0.33
C ILE A 132 -6.49 3.83 -0.49
N ASP A 133 -6.23 2.93 0.45
CA ASP A 133 -6.59 1.52 0.30
C ASP A 133 -8.08 1.27 0.51
N GLY A 134 -8.74 2.08 1.36
CA GLY A 134 -10.20 2.07 1.49
C GLY A 134 -10.90 2.35 0.16
N SER A 135 -10.27 3.10 -0.75
CA SER A 135 -10.79 3.34 -2.10
C SER A 135 -10.90 2.06 -2.94
N MET A 136 -10.10 1.03 -2.67
CA MET A 136 -10.19 -0.26 -3.34
C MET A 136 -11.51 -0.99 -3.00
N VAL A 137 -12.08 -0.73 -1.82
CA VAL A 137 -13.30 -1.42 -1.34
C VAL A 137 -14.56 -0.67 -1.72
N VAL A 138 -14.57 0.65 -1.57
CA VAL A 138 -15.79 1.45 -1.82
C VAL A 138 -16.08 1.67 -3.31
N ARG A 139 -15.14 1.29 -4.18
CA ARG A 139 -15.27 1.39 -5.63
C ARG A 139 -15.57 0.01 -6.23
N LEU A 140 -16.84 -0.36 -6.18
CA LEU A 140 -17.34 -1.71 -6.47
C LEU A 140 -17.57 -2.00 -7.97
N ASN A 141 -17.64 -0.98 -8.84
CA ASN A 141 -18.03 -1.12 -10.25
C ASN A 141 -16.93 -0.70 -11.25
N SER A 142 -17.11 -1.13 -12.50
CA SER A 142 -16.19 -1.09 -13.65
C SER A 142 -15.71 0.30 -14.08
N ASP A 143 -14.68 0.32 -14.94
CA ASP A 143 -14.05 1.51 -15.53
C ASP A 143 -15.02 2.52 -16.18
N GLU A 144 -16.27 2.12 -16.45
CA GLU A 144 -17.33 2.96 -17.01
C GLU A 144 -17.88 4.01 -16.02
N GLU A 145 -17.98 3.72 -14.72
CA GLU A 145 -18.35 4.74 -13.70
C GLU A 145 -17.18 5.70 -13.44
N ILE A 146 -15.94 5.23 -13.60
CA ILE A 146 -14.71 6.03 -13.48
C ILE A 146 -14.63 7.10 -14.57
N ALA A 147 -15.01 6.73 -15.79
CA ALA A 147 -15.10 7.65 -16.93
C ALA A 147 -16.03 8.84 -16.66
N HIS A 148 -17.00 8.69 -15.74
CA HIS A 148 -17.96 9.73 -15.36
C HIS A 148 -17.57 10.52 -14.10
N GLN A 149 -16.50 10.15 -13.39
CA GLN A 149 -16.00 10.86 -12.20
C GLN A 149 -14.47 11.13 -12.27
N PRO A 150 -13.98 11.86 -13.28
CA PRO A 150 -12.54 12.14 -13.45
C PRO A 150 -11.91 12.96 -12.30
N ASN A 151 -12.70 13.41 -11.33
CA ASN A 151 -12.25 14.30 -10.26
C ASN A 151 -11.92 13.60 -8.92
N ILE A 152 -12.28 12.32 -8.73
CA ILE A 152 -12.17 11.72 -7.39
C ILE A 152 -10.71 11.52 -6.95
N GLN A 153 -9.80 11.13 -7.84
CA GLN A 153 -8.36 11.04 -7.50
C GLN A 153 -7.78 12.40 -7.12
N ASN A 154 -8.17 13.47 -7.83
CA ASN A 154 -7.73 14.83 -7.53
C ASN A 154 -8.27 15.32 -6.18
N ILE A 155 -9.55 15.04 -5.88
CA ILE A 155 -10.16 15.35 -4.59
C ILE A 155 -9.46 14.58 -3.46
N MET A 156 -9.25 13.26 -3.64
CA MET A 156 -8.53 12.44 -2.67
C MET A 156 -7.11 12.95 -2.45
N LYS A 157 -6.39 13.30 -3.52
CA LYS A 157 -5.06 13.90 -3.44
C LYS A 157 -5.09 15.20 -2.63
N SER A 158 -6.08 16.08 -2.86
CA SER A 158 -6.20 17.31 -2.08
C SER A 158 -6.45 17.03 -0.60
N TYR A 159 -7.32 16.07 -0.27
CA TYR A 159 -7.56 15.66 1.12
C TYR A 159 -6.33 15.04 1.77
N ILE A 160 -5.58 14.20 1.05
CA ILE A 160 -4.32 13.62 1.52
C ILE A 160 -3.30 14.71 1.81
N LEU A 161 -3.15 15.69 0.90
CA LEU A 161 -2.25 16.83 1.12
C LEU A 161 -2.67 17.65 2.34
N THR A 162 -3.96 17.92 2.50
CA THR A 162 -4.49 18.63 3.68
C THR A 162 -4.22 17.84 4.97
N LEU A 163 -4.44 16.52 4.98
CA LEU A 163 -4.14 15.67 6.13
C LEU A 163 -2.66 15.61 6.46
N ALA A 164 -1.79 15.58 5.45
CA ALA A 164 -0.35 15.55 5.65
C ALA A 164 0.19 16.86 6.24
N MET A 165 -0.34 18.00 5.79
CA MET A 165 0.13 19.35 6.15
C MET A 165 -0.72 20.03 7.22
N SER A 166 -1.68 19.34 7.86
CA SER A 166 -2.50 19.94 8.91
C SER A 166 -1.61 20.45 10.05
N GLN A 167 -1.99 21.55 10.69
CA GLN A 167 -1.26 21.95 11.90
C GLN A 167 -1.55 20.94 13.01
N SER A 168 -0.53 20.54 13.77
CA SER A 168 -0.75 19.72 14.96
C SER A 168 -1.52 20.55 15.97
N ASP A 169 -2.78 20.19 16.22
CA ASP A 169 -3.48 20.73 17.38
C ASP A 169 -2.66 20.34 18.61
N SER A 170 -2.16 21.34 19.33
CA SER A 170 -1.29 21.17 20.51
C SER A 170 -2.04 20.58 21.72
N THR A 171 -3.15 19.89 21.48
CA THR A 171 -4.15 19.50 22.46
C THR A 171 -4.81 18.19 22.05
N MET A 172 -4.08 17.10 22.20
CA MET A 172 -4.59 15.79 22.68
C MET A 172 -3.46 15.11 23.46
#